data_AF-E9HEP0-F1
#
_entry.id   AF-E9HEP0-F1
#
_cell.length_a   1.000
_cell.length_b   1.000
_cell.length_c   1.000
_cell.angle_alpha   90.00
_cell.angle_beta   90.00
_cell.angle_gamma   90.00
#
_symmetry.space_group_name_H-M   'P 1'
#
loop_
_entity.id
_entity.type
_entity.pdbx_description
1 polymer ?
#
loop_
_entity_poly.entity_id
_entity_poly.type
_entity_poly.pdbx_seq_one_letter_code
_entity_poly.pdbx_strand_id
1 'polypeptide(L)' 'KRFWDVIGVHFLEMMNCVHDKRKLQPLLGRAAIRLVPKIPTPSKITDNRPISLLNTDYK' A
#
# COMPACT_ATOMS: atom_id res chain seq x y z
N LYS A 1 -8.39 -17.82 -1.30
CA LYS A 1 -7.32 -17.14 -2.06
C LYS A 1 -6.23 -16.76 -1.07
N ARG A 2 -4.97 -17.12 -1.33
CA ARG A 2 -3.86 -16.65 -0.49
C ARG A 2 -3.61 -15.18 -0.81
N PHE A 3 -3.08 -14.44 0.15
CA PHE A 3 -2.73 -13.03 -0.02
C PHE A 3 -1.90 -12.79 -1.29
N TRP A 4 -0.97 -13.70 -1.59
CA TRP A 4 -0.09 -13.63 -2.74
C TRP A 4 -0.80 -13.78 -4.10
N ASP A 5 -1.90 -14.52 -4.14
CA ASP A 5 -2.68 -14.71 -5.36
C ASP A 5 -3.45 -13.42 -5.77
N VAL A 6 -3.55 -12.44 -4.86
CA VAL A 6 -4.23 -11.15 -5.09
C VAL A 6 -3.21 -10.04 -5.34
N ILE A 7 -2.17 -9.96 -4.51
CA ILE A 7 -1.20 -8.86 -4.58
C ILE A 7 -0.10 -9.11 -5.62
N GLY A 8 0.16 -10.38 -5.99
CA GLY A 8 1.27 -10.75 -6.86
C GLY A 8 1.22 -10.12 -8.25
N VAL A 9 0.02 -9.98 -8.82
CA VAL A 9 -0.18 -9.34 -10.14
C VAL A 9 0.18 -7.87 -10.06
N HIS A 10 -0.34 -7.14 -9.07
CA HIS A 10 -0.06 -5.72 -8.86
C HIS A 10 1.42 -5.46 -8.53
N PHE A 11 2.05 -6.38 -7.78
CA PHE A 11 3.47 -6.31 -7.48
C PHE A 11 4.32 -6.47 -8.75
N LEU A 12 3.99 -7.43 -9.63
CA LEU A 12 4.73 -7.65 -10.87
C LEU A 12 4.61 -6.44 -11.82
N GLU A 13 3.40 -5.88 -11.95
CA GLU A 13 3.16 -4.66 -12.74
C GLU A 13 3.95 -3.45 -12.22
N MET A 14 4.06 -3.32 -10.89
CA MET A 14 4.90 -2.30 -10.26
C MET A 14 6.37 -2.50 -10.60
N MET A 15 6.89 -3.72 -10.44
CA MET A 15 8.30 -4.03 -10.70
C MET A 15 8.67 -3.81 -12.17
N ASN A 16 7.78 -4.18 -13.10
CA ASN A 16 7.98 -3.91 -14.53
C ASN A 16 8.02 -2.41 -14.82
N CYS A 17 7.14 -1.61 -14.20
CA CYS A 17 7.18 -0.15 -14.39
C CYS A 17 8.47 0.48 -13.83
N VAL A 18 8.96 0.01 -12.68
CA VAL A 18 10.22 0.47 -12.11
C VAL A 18 11.38 0.08 -13.04
N HIS A 19 11.37 -1.14 -13.56
CA HIS A 19 12.41 -1.63 -14.47
C HIS A 19 12.46 -0.81 -15.77
N ASP A 20 11.31 -0.61 -16.42
CA ASP A 20 11.24 0.03 -17.74
C ASP A 20 11.40 1.54 -17.68
N LYS A 21 10.79 2.19 -16.68
CA LYS A 21 10.71 3.66 -16.60
C LYS A 21 11.67 4.27 -15.59
N ARG A 22 12.41 3.44 -14.84
CA ARG A 22 13.27 3.84 -13.69
C ARG A 22 12.55 4.76 -12.69
N LYS A 23 11.23 4.62 -12.60
CA LYS A 23 10.36 5.47 -11.78
C LYS A 23 9.21 4.63 -11.24
N LEU A 24 8.85 4.87 -9.99
CA LEU A 24 7.60 4.37 -9.42
C LEU A 24 6.41 4.94 -10.22
N GLN A 25 5.36 4.14 -10.39
CA GLN A 25 4.12 4.63 -11.00
C GLN A 25 3.61 5.84 -10.21
N PRO A 26 3.08 6.90 -10.85
CA PRO A 26 2.55 8.07 -10.14
C PRO A 26 1.46 7.75 -9.10
N LEU A 27 0.75 6.64 -9.30
CA LEU A 27 -0.24 6.14 -8.35
C LEU A 27 0.37 5.63 -7.04
N LEU A 28 1.63 5.15 -7.06
CA LEU A 28 2.39 4.75 -5.87
C LEU A 28 2.95 5.93 -5.10
N GLY A 29 3.16 7.08 -5.75
CA GLY A 29 3.48 8.34 -5.08
C GLY A 29 2.29 8.91 -4.28
N ARG A 30 1.10 8.33 -4.41
CA ARG A 30 -0.04 8.67 -3.56
C ARG A 30 0.07 7.93 -2.24
N ALA A 31 -0.13 8.66 -1.17
CA ALA A 31 -0.14 8.09 0.16
C ALA A 31 -1.33 7.11 0.30
N ALA A 32 -1.05 5.86 0.63
CA ALA A 32 -2.09 4.89 0.95
C ALA A 32 -2.51 5.10 2.41
N ILE A 33 -3.75 5.56 2.62
CA ILE A 33 -4.31 5.66 3.98
C ILE A 33 -4.80 4.27 4.39
N ARG A 34 -4.19 3.70 5.44
CA ARG A 34 -4.66 2.47 6.08
C ARG A 34 -5.20 2.77 7.47
N LEU A 35 -6.21 2.02 7.88
CA LEU A 35 -6.76 2.05 9.23
C LEU A 35 -6.16 0.89 10.03
N VAL A 36 -5.53 1.20 11.16
CA VAL A 36 -5.01 0.21 12.10
C VAL A 36 -5.88 0.20 13.37
N PRO A 37 -6.41 -0.95 13.81
CA PRO A 37 -7.22 -1.02 15.02
C PRO A 37 -6.45 -0.56 16.27
N LYS A 38 -7.10 0.22 17.13
CA LYS A 38 -6.60 0.57 18.49
C LYS A 38 -6.95 -0.50 19.52
N ILE A 39 -8.00 -1.27 19.25
CA ILE A 39 -8.60 -2.25 20.16
C ILE A 39 -8.85 -3.56 19.41
N PRO A 40 -8.98 -4.71 20.10
CA PRO A 40 -9.10 -6.03 19.48
C PRO A 40 -10.30 -6.20 18.52
N THR A 41 -11.39 -5.47 18.76
CA THR A 41 -12.64 -5.55 17.99
C THR A 41 -13.17 -4.16 17.69
N PRO A 42 -12.61 -3.46 16.68
CA PRO A 42 -13.04 -2.11 16.33
C PRO A 42 -14.45 -2.14 15.71
N SER A 43 -15.31 -1.22 16.16
CA SER A 43 -16.71 -1.10 15.69
C SER A 43 -16.98 0.26 15.04
N LYS A 44 -16.21 1.28 15.41
CA LYS A 44 -16.32 2.66 14.93
C LYS A 44 -15.03 3.09 14.23
N ILE A 45 -15.13 4.07 13.33
CA ILE A 45 -13.95 4.65 12.67
C ILE A 45 -12.95 5.24 13.68
N THR A 46 -13.46 5.79 14.79
CA THR A 46 -12.67 6.31 15.91
C THR A 46 -11.87 5.25 16.65
N ASP A 47 -12.22 3.97 16.50
CA ASP A 47 -11.49 2.84 17.09
C ASP A 47 -10.24 2.49 16.26
N ASN A 48 -10.03 3.18 15.14
CA ASN A 48 -8.89 2.98 14.25
C ASN A 48 -7.96 4.21 14.23
N ARG A 49 -6.66 3.97 14.05
CA ARG A 49 -5.67 5.00 13.77
C ARG A 49 -5.47 5.06 12.25
N PRO A 50 -5.68 6.23 11.61
CA PRO A 50 -5.26 6.41 10.24
C PRO A 50 -3.74 6.48 10.18
N ILE A 51 -3.12 5.67 9.33
CA ILE A 51 -1.70 5.70 9.03
C ILE A 51 -1.55 5.96 7.54
N SER A 52 -0.72 6.94 7.21
CA SER A 52 -0.35 7.26 5.85
C SER A 52 0.91 6.47 5.48
N LEU A 53 0.80 5.55 4.53
CA LEU A 53 1.96 4.87 3.96
C LEU A 53 2.40 5.67 2.73
N LEU A 54 3.54 6.35 2.89
CA LEU A 54 4.20 7.07 1.81
C LEU A 54 5.22 6.13 1.18
N ASN A 55 4.97 5.70 -0.06
CA ASN A 55 6.03 5.03 -0.82
C ASN A 55 7.01 6.12 -1.25
N THR A 56 8.17 6.15 -0.61
CA THR A 56 9.30 6.98 -1.03
C THR A 56 10.28 6.10 -1.78
N ASP A 57 10.83 6.61 -2.88
CA ASP A 57 12.09 6.07 -3.38
C ASP A 57 13.16 6.34 -2.31
N TYR A 58 13.92 5.31 -1.96
CA TYR A 58 15.06 5.46 -1.07
C TYR A 58 16.18 6.18 -1.84
N LYS A 59 16.75 7.23 -1.23
CA LYS A 59 17.83 8.02 -1.83
C LYS A 59 19.16 7.28 -1.81
#